data_AF-A0A395CZY6-F1
#
_entry.id   AF-A0A395CZY6-F1
#
_cell.length_a   1.000
_cell.length_b   1.000
_cell.length_c   1.000
_cell.angle_alpha   90.00
_cell.angle_beta   90.00
_cell.angle_gamma   90.00
#
_symmetry.space_group_name_H-M   'P 1'
#
loop_
_entity.id
_entity.type
_entity.pdbx_description
1 polymer ?
#
loop_
_entity_poly.entity_id
_entity_poly.type
_entity_poly.pdbx_seq_one_letter_code
_entity_poly.pdbx_strand_id
1 'polypeptide(L)'
;MLLFLASVLEQLDLALEHISKGDIHNARFGLMLTDNAVELVLHQIAKDKASDLKMFAYRREEYPHQAALDKALGRAFDAKVKLAKLEGGLSEQLAQTITIMHGFRNEVYHIGLKHETILPALSVFYFDVVCTYLGTYKSRGLSWGANLRLPDRAKKYFRGDKHFPAEFGDFARGCETLRTTAQHDPAHTIETLADDMDDVISQQNIYIDVIAGGVYEGQQTTRDGAVLDTQGWRLAFSEVGKLYAFDHGFRGNMLELVEWLASDYPHKFRADPIPSWQAQAARLRANKNPHIALSNYQSFMASTADLREALDQSA
;
A
#
# COMPACT_ATOMS: atom_id res chain seq x y z
N MET A 1 1.88 11.55 -28.11
CA MET A 1 1.45 10.27 -27.48
C MET A 1 2.56 9.24 -27.50
N LEU A 2 3.21 8.96 -28.63
CA LEU A 2 4.24 7.92 -28.69
C LEU A 2 5.39 8.16 -27.70
N LEU A 3 5.92 9.39 -27.63
CA LEU A 3 6.96 9.73 -26.66
C LEU A 3 6.54 9.48 -25.21
N PHE A 4 5.28 9.76 -24.87
CA PHE A 4 4.74 9.50 -23.53
C PHE A 4 4.75 8.00 -23.21
N LEU A 5 4.23 7.16 -24.12
CA LEU A 5 4.24 5.70 -23.95
C LEU A 5 5.67 5.16 -23.82
N ALA A 6 6.60 5.69 -24.63
CA ALA A 6 7.99 5.29 -24.59
C ALA A 6 8.68 5.69 -23.28
N SER A 7 8.42 6.89 -22.76
CA SER A 7 8.94 7.33 -21.45
C SER A 7 8.39 6.47 -20.30
N VAL A 8 7.12 6.06 -20.36
CA VAL A 8 6.55 5.14 -19.36
C VAL A 8 7.26 3.78 -19.41
N LEU A 9 7.47 3.19 -20.59
CA LEU A 9 8.18 1.92 -20.72
C LEU A 9 9.66 2.02 -20.31
N GLU A 10 10.33 3.12 -20.64
CA GLU A 10 11.70 3.39 -20.15
C GLU A 10 11.76 3.40 -18.63
N GLN A 11 10.80 4.08 -17.99
CA GLN A 11 10.74 4.18 -16.54
C GLN A 11 10.45 2.83 -15.88
N LEU A 12 9.55 2.02 -16.45
CA LEU A 12 9.27 0.67 -15.96
C LEU A 12 10.45 -0.28 -16.18
N ASP A 13 11.15 -0.18 -17.31
CA ASP A 13 12.36 -0.99 -17.57
C ASP A 13 13.50 -0.60 -16.61
N LEU A 14 13.65 0.68 -16.27
CA LEU A 14 14.57 1.11 -15.22
C LEU A 14 14.12 0.61 -13.83
N ALA A 15 12.82 0.67 -13.54
CA ALA A 15 12.28 0.14 -12.28
C ALA A 15 12.60 -1.35 -12.14
N LEU A 16 12.41 -2.13 -13.21
CA LEU A 16 12.72 -3.55 -13.25
C LEU A 16 14.21 -3.81 -13.00
N GLU A 17 15.11 -3.04 -13.63
CA GLU A 17 16.55 -3.16 -13.39
C GLU A 17 16.93 -3.00 -11.90
N HIS A 18 16.28 -2.06 -11.21
CA HIS A 18 16.45 -1.91 -9.77
C HIS A 18 15.85 -3.08 -9.00
N ILE A 19 14.60 -3.45 -9.29
CA ILE A 19 13.91 -4.57 -8.63
C ILE A 19 14.73 -5.87 -8.73
N SER A 20 15.32 -6.16 -9.88
CA SER A 20 16.12 -7.37 -10.12
C SER A 20 17.41 -7.46 -9.28
N LYS A 21 17.84 -6.39 -8.61
CA LYS A 21 19.00 -6.44 -7.70
C LYS A 21 18.65 -7.04 -6.33
N GLY A 22 17.37 -7.09 -5.96
CA GLY A 22 16.86 -7.79 -4.79
C GLY A 22 17.14 -7.14 -3.42
N ASP A 23 17.97 -6.11 -3.35
CA ASP A 23 18.20 -5.38 -2.10
C ASP A 23 17.14 -4.31 -1.82
N ILE A 24 17.03 -3.95 -0.54
CA ILE A 24 16.02 -3.03 -0.02
C ILE A 24 16.08 -1.67 -0.72
N HIS A 25 17.26 -1.08 -0.90
CA HIS A 25 17.38 0.26 -1.48
C HIS A 25 16.95 0.27 -2.95
N ASN A 26 17.35 -0.74 -3.71
CA ASN A 26 16.92 -0.87 -5.09
C ASN A 26 15.42 -1.19 -5.18
N ALA A 27 14.86 -1.98 -4.25
CA ALA A 27 13.41 -2.18 -4.15
C ALA A 27 12.67 -0.85 -3.93
N ARG A 28 13.17 0.06 -3.09
CA ARG A 28 12.61 1.43 -2.92
C ARG A 28 12.56 2.19 -4.23
N PHE A 29 13.69 2.23 -4.95
CA PHE A 29 13.75 2.91 -6.24
C PHE A 29 12.79 2.29 -7.25
N GLY A 30 12.75 0.97 -7.32
CA GLY A 30 11.81 0.21 -8.14
C GLY A 30 10.35 0.58 -7.85
N LEU A 31 9.96 0.56 -6.57
CA LEU A 31 8.61 0.94 -6.13
C LEU A 31 8.28 2.39 -6.51
N MET A 32 9.19 3.34 -6.26
CA MET A 32 8.99 4.75 -6.59
C MET A 32 8.80 4.99 -8.09
N LEU A 33 9.62 4.35 -8.93
CA LEU A 33 9.51 4.45 -10.38
C LEU A 33 8.25 3.77 -10.90
N THR A 34 7.86 2.64 -10.32
CA THR A 34 6.62 1.93 -10.69
C THR A 34 5.38 2.77 -10.36
N ASP A 35 5.32 3.34 -9.16
CA ASP A 35 4.21 4.18 -8.68
C ASP A 35 4.06 5.46 -9.53
N ASN A 36 5.18 6.13 -9.86
CA ASN A 36 5.14 7.30 -10.74
C ASN A 36 4.65 6.94 -12.15
N ALA A 37 4.98 5.75 -12.68
CA ALA A 37 4.50 5.32 -14.00
C ALA A 37 2.98 5.11 -14.00
N VAL A 38 2.43 4.52 -12.93
CA VAL A 38 0.98 4.43 -12.72
C VAL A 38 0.34 5.81 -12.68
N GLU A 39 0.89 6.72 -11.87
CA GLU A 39 0.31 8.06 -11.74
C GLU A 39 0.24 8.78 -13.08
N LEU A 40 1.31 8.70 -13.87
CA LEU A 40 1.38 9.31 -15.20
C LEU A 40 0.31 8.76 -16.13
N VAL A 41 0.11 7.44 -16.17
CA VAL A 41 -0.92 6.84 -17.03
C VAL A 41 -2.33 7.13 -16.53
N LEU A 42 -2.58 7.07 -15.22
CA LEU A 42 -3.88 7.45 -14.66
C LEU A 42 -4.22 8.91 -14.98
N HIS A 43 -3.24 9.80 -14.90
CA HIS A 43 -3.42 11.20 -15.28
C HIS A 43 -3.65 11.35 -16.80
N GLN A 44 -2.97 10.56 -17.63
CA GLN A 44 -3.20 10.55 -19.07
C GLN A 44 -4.60 10.04 -19.43
N ILE A 45 -5.13 9.04 -18.72
CA ILE A 45 -6.52 8.58 -18.86
C ILE A 45 -7.50 9.73 -18.57
N ALA A 46 -7.27 10.50 -17.51
CA ALA A 46 -8.08 11.68 -17.19
C ALA A 46 -8.00 12.74 -18.30
N LYS A 47 -6.79 13.04 -18.81
CA LYS A 47 -6.59 13.99 -19.92
C LYS A 47 -7.28 13.55 -21.20
N ASP A 48 -7.17 12.28 -21.55
CA ASP A 48 -7.85 11.72 -22.70
C ASP A 48 -9.36 11.88 -22.50
N LYS A 49 -9.93 11.45 -21.36
CA LYS A 49 -11.36 11.60 -21.08
C LYS A 49 -11.83 13.05 -21.23
N ALA A 50 -11.12 14.00 -20.64
CA ALA A 50 -11.43 15.43 -20.76
C ALA A 50 -11.37 15.93 -22.22
N SER A 51 -10.39 15.48 -23.00
CA SER A 51 -10.29 15.81 -24.42
C SER A 51 -11.47 15.26 -25.22
N ASP A 52 -11.96 14.06 -24.91
CA ASP A 52 -13.14 13.48 -25.59
C ASP A 52 -14.40 14.29 -25.30
N LEU A 53 -14.63 14.63 -24.03
CA LEU A 53 -15.78 15.45 -23.64
C LEU A 53 -15.69 16.88 -24.18
N LYS A 54 -14.49 17.34 -24.58
CA LYS A 54 -14.31 18.62 -25.28
C LYS A 54 -14.58 18.52 -26.77
N MET A 55 -14.18 17.43 -27.41
CA MET A 55 -14.43 17.21 -28.83
C MET A 55 -15.89 16.87 -29.12
N PHE A 56 -16.59 16.22 -28.18
CA PHE A 56 -17.96 15.74 -28.36
C PHE A 56 -18.89 16.33 -27.30
N ALA A 57 -19.46 17.51 -27.58
CA ALA A 57 -20.31 18.26 -26.64
C ALA A 57 -21.49 17.42 -26.09
N TYR A 58 -22.14 16.61 -26.92
CA TYR A 58 -23.24 15.73 -26.50
C TYR A 58 -22.83 14.71 -25.42
N ARG A 59 -21.58 14.21 -25.45
CA ARG A 59 -21.07 13.28 -24.43
C ARG A 59 -20.79 13.97 -23.10
N ARG A 60 -20.54 15.28 -23.12
CA ARG A 60 -20.29 16.08 -21.92
C ARG A 60 -21.57 16.26 -21.11
N GLU A 61 -22.67 16.56 -21.79
CA GLU A 61 -23.98 16.78 -21.15
C GLU A 61 -24.46 15.54 -20.40
N GLU A 62 -24.12 14.35 -20.90
CA GLU A 62 -24.51 13.06 -20.32
C GLU A 62 -23.47 12.47 -19.36
N TYR A 63 -22.32 13.12 -19.13
CA TYR A 63 -21.23 12.53 -18.36
C TYR A 63 -21.46 12.60 -16.84
N PRO A 64 -21.72 11.47 -16.15
CA PRO A 64 -22.14 11.49 -14.75
C PRO A 64 -21.01 11.73 -13.75
N HIS A 65 -19.75 11.74 -14.19
CA HIS A 65 -18.56 11.74 -13.32
C HIS A 65 -17.70 12.99 -13.45
N GLN A 66 -18.26 14.11 -13.91
CA GLN A 66 -17.51 15.36 -14.14
C GLN A 66 -16.70 15.81 -12.93
N ALA A 67 -17.29 15.79 -11.72
CA ALA A 67 -16.58 16.19 -10.50
C ALA A 67 -15.40 15.26 -10.14
N ALA A 68 -15.48 13.97 -10.49
CA ALA A 68 -14.38 13.04 -10.29
C ALA A 68 -13.25 13.29 -11.31
N LEU A 69 -13.63 13.58 -12.56
CA LEU A 69 -12.70 13.94 -13.62
C LEU A 69 -11.92 15.22 -13.30
N ASP A 70 -12.61 16.27 -12.85
CA ASP A 70 -11.97 17.55 -12.50
C ASP A 70 -10.94 17.37 -11.38
N LYS A 71 -11.24 16.52 -10.37
CA LYS A 71 -10.30 16.19 -9.30
C LYS A 71 -9.10 15.37 -9.79
N ALA A 72 -9.33 14.41 -10.69
CA ALA A 72 -8.28 13.54 -11.25
C ALA A 72 -7.31 14.30 -12.19
N LEU A 73 -7.77 15.39 -12.82
CA LEU A 73 -6.90 16.31 -13.56
C LEU A 73 -5.96 17.11 -12.64
N GLY A 74 -6.23 17.14 -11.33
CA GLY A 74 -5.37 17.73 -10.32
C GLY A 74 -4.20 16.84 -9.88
N ARG A 75 -3.59 17.21 -8.74
CA ARG A 75 -2.43 16.51 -8.17
C ARG A 75 -2.78 15.28 -7.34
N ALA A 76 -4.01 15.14 -6.86
CA ALA A 76 -4.39 14.06 -5.95
C ALA A 76 -4.33 12.68 -6.63
N PHE A 77 -3.49 11.77 -6.13
CA PHE A 77 -3.37 10.41 -6.65
C PHE A 77 -4.67 9.61 -6.49
N ASP A 78 -5.28 9.63 -5.30
CA ASP A 78 -6.54 8.92 -5.01
C ASP A 78 -7.69 9.33 -5.93
N ALA A 79 -7.73 10.60 -6.35
CA ALA A 79 -8.72 11.08 -7.29
C ALA A 79 -8.56 10.43 -8.67
N LYS A 80 -7.32 10.20 -9.11
CA LYS A 80 -7.00 9.54 -10.37
C LYS A 80 -7.37 8.05 -10.34
N VAL A 81 -7.03 7.36 -9.25
CA VAL A 81 -7.46 5.96 -9.02
C VAL A 81 -8.99 5.86 -9.02
N LYS A 82 -9.67 6.75 -8.29
CA LYS A 82 -11.13 6.80 -8.23
C LYS A 82 -11.77 6.98 -9.61
N LEU A 83 -11.22 7.88 -10.43
CA LEU A 83 -11.71 8.07 -11.80
C LEU A 83 -11.52 6.80 -12.63
N ALA A 84 -10.33 6.18 -12.59
CA ALA A 84 -10.05 4.97 -13.37
C ALA A 84 -11.00 3.80 -13.03
N LYS A 85 -11.42 3.69 -11.76
CA LYS A 85 -12.48 2.75 -11.34
C LYS A 85 -13.83 3.08 -11.96
N LEU A 86 -14.25 4.35 -11.88
CA LEU A 86 -15.54 4.81 -12.42
C LEU A 86 -15.64 4.64 -13.94
N GLU A 87 -14.52 4.79 -14.64
CA GLU A 87 -14.42 4.55 -16.09
C GLU A 87 -14.37 3.06 -16.46
N GLY A 88 -14.42 2.15 -15.48
CA GLY A 88 -14.40 0.70 -15.69
C GLY A 88 -13.04 0.15 -16.12
N GLY A 89 -11.99 0.97 -16.11
CA GLY A 89 -10.63 0.56 -16.48
C GLY A 89 -9.89 -0.17 -15.36
N LEU A 90 -10.32 0.01 -14.10
CA LEU A 90 -9.63 -0.52 -12.92
C LEU A 90 -10.61 -1.25 -12.00
N SER A 91 -10.34 -2.52 -11.69
CA SER A 91 -11.16 -3.30 -10.76
C SER A 91 -10.99 -2.81 -9.31
N GLU A 92 -11.95 -3.15 -8.44
CA GLU A 92 -11.89 -2.81 -7.02
C GLU A 92 -10.60 -3.33 -6.37
N GLN A 93 -10.26 -4.59 -6.63
CA GLN A 93 -9.09 -5.26 -6.07
C GLN A 93 -7.78 -4.61 -6.52
N LEU A 94 -7.66 -4.25 -7.81
CA LEU A 94 -6.48 -3.58 -8.33
C LEU A 94 -6.36 -2.15 -7.77
N ALA A 95 -7.47 -1.43 -7.68
CA ALA A 95 -7.48 -0.10 -7.08
C ALA A 95 -7.03 -0.13 -5.62
N GLN A 96 -7.55 -1.07 -4.83
CA GLN A 96 -7.13 -1.24 -3.45
C GLN A 96 -5.63 -1.55 -3.34
N THR A 97 -5.12 -2.43 -4.21
CA THR A 97 -3.68 -2.77 -4.27
C THR A 97 -2.85 -1.54 -4.59
N ILE A 98 -3.22 -0.78 -5.63
CA ILE A 98 -2.53 0.44 -6.03
C ILE A 98 -2.53 1.48 -4.91
N THR A 99 -3.65 1.69 -4.22
CA THR A 99 -3.74 2.62 -3.09
C THR A 99 -2.85 2.19 -1.93
N ILE A 100 -2.85 0.90 -1.56
CA ILE A 100 -1.98 0.39 -0.49
C ILE A 100 -0.49 0.59 -0.86
N MET A 101 -0.11 0.23 -2.08
CA MET A 101 1.28 0.35 -2.55
C MET A 101 1.75 1.80 -2.68
N HIS A 102 0.86 2.72 -3.05
CA HIS A 102 1.13 4.16 -3.01
C HIS A 102 1.38 4.64 -1.57
N GLY A 103 0.64 4.10 -0.59
CA GLY A 103 0.88 4.31 0.84
C GLY A 103 2.27 3.85 1.26
N PHE A 104 2.65 2.61 0.93
CA PHE A 104 4.00 2.09 1.19
C PHE A 104 5.09 2.98 0.59
N ARG A 105 4.92 3.45 -0.66
CA ARG A 105 5.86 4.37 -1.30
C ARG A 105 6.05 5.65 -0.48
N ASN A 106 4.97 6.22 0.04
CA ASN A 106 5.04 7.43 0.85
C ASN A 106 5.69 7.16 2.23
N GLU A 107 5.36 6.04 2.88
CA GLU A 107 5.96 5.67 4.16
C GLU A 107 7.45 5.35 4.06
N VAL A 108 7.87 4.61 3.03
CA VAL A 108 9.28 4.33 2.74
C VAL A 108 10.07 5.62 2.52
N TYR A 109 9.46 6.64 1.90
CA TYR A 109 10.07 7.94 1.68
C TYR A 109 10.24 8.75 2.97
N HIS A 110 9.41 8.53 3.99
CA HIS A 110 9.36 9.35 5.20
C HIS A 110 9.85 8.67 6.49
N ILE A 111 9.75 7.34 6.60
CA ILE A 111 9.92 6.59 7.86
C ILE A 111 11.05 5.54 7.75
N GLY A 112 11.55 5.25 6.54
CA GLY A 112 12.87 4.68 6.27
C GLY A 112 13.18 3.24 6.73
N LEU A 113 12.52 2.68 7.75
CA LEU A 113 12.94 1.43 8.40
C LEU A 113 11.80 0.41 8.67
N LYS A 114 10.52 0.80 8.67
CA LYS A 114 9.42 -0.07 9.14
C LYS A 114 9.01 -1.24 8.22
N HIS A 115 9.45 -1.26 6.96
CA HIS A 115 8.99 -2.23 5.95
C HIS A 115 10.12 -2.90 5.17
N GLU A 116 11.35 -2.87 5.69
CA GLU A 116 12.53 -3.28 4.93
C GLU A 116 12.48 -4.74 4.50
N THR A 117 12.01 -5.61 5.40
CA THR A 117 11.89 -7.06 5.21
C THR A 117 10.97 -7.44 4.06
N ILE A 118 9.82 -6.77 3.94
CA ILE A 118 8.78 -7.09 2.95
C ILE A 118 8.95 -6.36 1.61
N LEU A 119 9.74 -5.28 1.59
CA LEU A 119 9.78 -4.36 0.46
C LEU A 119 10.23 -5.01 -0.86
N PRO A 120 11.26 -5.89 -0.91
CA PRO A 120 11.64 -6.56 -2.15
C PRO A 120 10.50 -7.35 -2.78
N ALA A 121 9.79 -8.17 -1.98
CA ALA A 121 8.67 -8.96 -2.44
C ALA A 121 7.51 -8.07 -2.92
N LEU A 122 7.18 -7.02 -2.16
CA LEU A 122 6.14 -6.07 -2.53
C LEU A 122 6.46 -5.27 -3.79
N SER A 123 7.74 -4.94 -4.02
CA SER A 123 8.15 -4.17 -5.19
C SER A 123 7.98 -4.97 -6.49
N VAL A 124 8.36 -6.26 -6.47
CA VAL A 124 8.14 -7.17 -7.62
C VAL A 124 6.63 -7.39 -7.85
N PHE A 125 5.88 -7.65 -6.77
CA PHE A 125 4.42 -7.83 -6.85
C PHE A 125 3.74 -6.61 -7.47
N TYR A 126 4.03 -5.42 -6.94
CA TYR A 126 3.42 -4.20 -7.45
C TYR A 126 3.82 -3.92 -8.89
N PHE A 127 5.06 -4.19 -9.27
CA PHE A 127 5.51 -4.09 -10.66
C PHE A 127 4.71 -4.98 -11.61
N ASP A 128 4.47 -6.24 -11.25
CA ASP A 128 3.64 -7.16 -12.03
C ASP A 128 2.19 -6.63 -12.19
N VAL A 129 1.60 -6.19 -11.09
CA VAL A 129 0.25 -5.61 -11.06
C VAL A 129 0.15 -4.38 -11.95
N VAL A 130 1.14 -3.50 -11.89
CA VAL A 130 1.20 -2.28 -12.68
C VAL A 130 1.40 -2.58 -14.15
N CYS A 131 2.33 -3.46 -14.52
CA CYS A 131 2.51 -3.84 -15.91
C CYS A 131 1.23 -4.47 -16.49
N THR A 132 0.55 -5.31 -15.71
CA THR A 132 -0.75 -5.88 -16.08
C THR A 132 -1.78 -4.78 -16.36
N TYR A 133 -1.95 -3.84 -15.42
CA TYR A 133 -2.93 -2.76 -15.57
C TYR A 133 -2.58 -1.82 -16.72
N LEU A 134 -1.34 -1.34 -16.80
CA LEU A 134 -0.90 -0.41 -17.83
C LEU A 134 -0.97 -1.02 -19.22
N GLY A 135 -0.76 -2.34 -19.35
CA GLY A 135 -0.96 -3.06 -20.61
C GLY A 135 -2.39 -2.99 -21.16
N THR A 136 -3.39 -2.65 -20.34
CA THR A 136 -4.78 -2.46 -20.77
C THR A 136 -5.07 -1.07 -21.34
N TYR A 137 -4.16 -0.10 -21.12
CA TYR A 137 -4.36 1.28 -21.58
C TYR A 137 -4.30 1.37 -23.11
N LYS A 138 -5.40 1.83 -23.70
CA LYS A 138 -5.53 2.04 -25.15
C LYS A 138 -5.42 3.52 -25.47
N SER A 139 -4.27 3.94 -25.99
CA SER A 139 -4.13 5.30 -26.50
C SER A 139 -5.06 5.52 -27.70
N ARG A 140 -5.68 6.69 -27.80
CA ARG A 140 -6.60 7.01 -28.92
C ARG A 140 -5.92 7.18 -30.28
N GLY A 141 -4.63 7.46 -30.27
CA GLY A 141 -3.86 7.72 -31.45
C GLY A 141 -2.38 7.78 -31.12
N LEU A 142 -1.55 7.36 -32.06
CA LEU A 142 -0.12 7.52 -31.97
C LEU A 142 0.27 8.77 -32.76
N SER A 143 0.91 9.71 -32.08
CA SER A 143 1.49 10.90 -32.71
C SER A 143 3.00 10.86 -32.64
N TRP A 144 3.63 11.10 -33.81
CA TRP A 144 5.07 11.14 -34.01
C TRP A 144 5.43 12.39 -34.82
N GLY A 145 6.57 13.01 -34.49
CA GLY A 145 7.09 14.18 -35.18
C GLY A 145 8.53 13.93 -35.61
N ALA A 146 8.96 14.52 -36.72
CA ALA A 146 10.28 14.27 -37.32
C ALA A 146 11.47 14.57 -36.38
N ASN A 147 11.29 15.45 -35.40
CA ASN A 147 12.33 15.82 -34.42
C ASN A 147 12.27 15.01 -33.12
N LEU A 148 11.28 14.13 -32.96
CA LEU A 148 11.18 13.29 -31.76
C LEU A 148 12.17 12.13 -31.87
N ARG A 149 12.76 11.76 -30.73
CA ARG A 149 13.62 10.58 -30.61
C ARG A 149 13.07 9.70 -29.49
N LEU A 150 12.95 8.42 -29.77
CA LEU A 150 12.61 7.45 -28.74
C LEU A 150 13.76 7.36 -27.73
N PRO A 151 13.48 7.31 -26.42
CA PRO A 151 14.50 7.03 -25.44
C PRO A 151 15.19 5.70 -25.74
N ASP A 152 16.52 5.63 -25.55
CA ASP A 152 17.33 4.49 -26.00
C ASP A 152 16.87 3.16 -25.39
N ARG A 153 16.53 3.20 -24.10
CA ARG A 153 16.02 2.05 -23.34
C ARG A 153 14.68 1.54 -23.89
N ALA A 154 13.80 2.45 -24.29
CA ALA A 154 12.45 2.12 -24.74
C ALA A 154 12.40 1.54 -26.17
N LYS A 155 13.41 1.80 -27.01
CA LYS A 155 13.42 1.40 -28.43
C LYS A 155 13.14 -0.09 -28.65
N LYS A 156 13.63 -0.96 -27.76
CA LYS A 156 13.47 -2.41 -27.85
C LYS A 156 12.01 -2.90 -27.76
N TYR A 157 11.09 -2.04 -27.28
CA TYR A 157 9.67 -2.38 -27.13
C TYR A 157 8.81 -1.95 -28.32
N PHE A 158 9.35 -1.16 -29.25
CA PHE A 158 8.59 -0.65 -30.39
C PHE A 158 9.11 -1.26 -31.70
N ARG A 159 8.18 -1.75 -32.52
CA ARG A 159 8.48 -2.57 -33.72
C ARG A 159 8.28 -1.82 -35.03
N GLY A 160 8.06 -0.51 -34.99
CA GLY A 160 7.79 0.27 -36.20
C GLY A 160 9.02 0.47 -37.08
N ASP A 161 8.80 1.15 -38.20
CA ASP A 161 9.82 1.43 -39.20
C ASP A 161 10.48 2.81 -39.01
N LYS A 162 11.35 3.19 -39.96
CA LYS A 162 12.07 4.46 -39.93
C LYS A 162 11.17 5.70 -40.05
N HIS A 163 9.96 5.55 -40.58
CA HIS A 163 9.00 6.64 -40.80
C HIS A 163 8.00 6.74 -39.66
N PHE A 164 7.62 5.60 -39.08
CA PHE A 164 6.74 5.54 -37.92
C PHE A 164 7.19 4.43 -36.96
N PRO A 165 7.84 4.77 -35.83
CA PRO A 165 8.59 3.80 -35.07
C PRO A 165 7.75 2.96 -34.10
N ALA A 166 6.41 2.94 -34.20
CA ALA A 166 5.55 2.20 -33.27
C ALA A 166 4.22 1.69 -33.85
N GLU A 167 3.67 0.66 -33.22
CA GLU A 167 2.33 0.14 -33.47
C GLU A 167 1.41 0.28 -32.24
N PHE A 168 0.09 0.29 -32.44
CA PHE A 168 -0.90 0.41 -31.34
C PHE A 168 -0.80 -0.69 -30.26
N GLY A 169 -0.19 -1.83 -30.58
CA GLY A 169 0.02 -2.94 -29.63
C GLY A 169 1.38 -2.93 -28.92
N ASP A 170 2.32 -2.06 -29.32
CA ASP A 170 3.69 -2.09 -28.77
C ASP A 170 3.73 -1.80 -27.28
N PHE A 171 2.94 -0.83 -26.81
CA PHE A 171 2.91 -0.49 -25.39
C PHE A 171 2.46 -1.67 -24.52
N ALA A 172 1.35 -2.31 -24.90
CA ALA A 172 0.83 -3.48 -24.18
C ALA A 172 1.83 -4.65 -24.20
N ARG A 173 2.48 -4.91 -25.35
CA ARG A 173 3.52 -5.94 -25.45
C ARG A 173 4.77 -5.60 -24.63
N GLY A 174 5.14 -4.33 -24.55
CA GLY A 174 6.24 -3.84 -23.71
C GLY A 174 5.97 -4.11 -22.24
N CYS A 175 4.77 -3.75 -21.75
CA CYS A 175 4.33 -4.07 -20.39
C CYS A 175 4.33 -5.58 -20.14
N GLU A 176 3.84 -6.39 -21.08
CA GLU A 176 3.82 -7.85 -20.95
C GLU A 176 5.23 -8.46 -20.91
N THR A 177 6.16 -7.93 -21.71
CA THR A 177 7.56 -8.36 -21.72
C THR A 177 8.22 -8.05 -20.38
N LEU A 178 8.01 -6.83 -19.87
CA LEU A 178 8.51 -6.40 -18.57
C LEU A 178 7.95 -7.26 -17.43
N ARG A 179 6.63 -7.49 -17.44
CA ARG A 179 5.93 -8.36 -16.49
C ARG A 179 6.52 -9.76 -16.45
N THR A 180 6.65 -10.39 -17.61
CA THR A 180 7.22 -11.74 -17.75
C THR A 180 8.67 -11.80 -17.27
N THR A 181 9.44 -10.74 -17.50
CA THR A 181 10.85 -10.64 -17.07
C THR A 181 10.98 -10.46 -15.56
N ALA A 182 10.02 -9.81 -14.91
CA ALA A 182 10.00 -9.64 -13.45
C ALA A 182 9.86 -10.96 -12.68
N GLN A 183 9.33 -12.01 -13.32
CA GLN A 183 9.18 -13.35 -12.73
C GLN A 183 8.53 -13.32 -11.33
N HIS A 184 7.48 -12.52 -11.18
CA HIS A 184 6.77 -12.42 -9.90
C HIS A 184 6.26 -13.80 -9.45
N ASP A 185 6.61 -14.17 -8.22
CA ASP A 185 6.05 -15.32 -7.53
C ASP A 185 5.01 -14.87 -6.49
N PRO A 186 3.71 -15.11 -6.75
CA PRO A 186 2.65 -14.81 -5.80
C PRO A 186 2.81 -15.53 -4.46
N ALA A 187 3.31 -16.77 -4.44
CA ALA A 187 3.46 -17.54 -3.22
C ALA A 187 4.52 -16.91 -2.31
N HIS A 188 5.66 -16.55 -2.88
CA HIS A 188 6.73 -15.86 -2.15
C HIS A 188 6.28 -14.53 -1.55
N THR A 189 5.42 -13.77 -2.25
CA THR A 189 4.86 -12.51 -1.70
C THR A 189 4.00 -12.78 -0.47
N ILE A 190 3.16 -13.81 -0.52
CA ILE A 190 2.27 -14.18 0.59
C ILE A 190 3.08 -14.70 1.78
N GLU A 191 4.07 -15.54 1.52
CA GLU A 191 5.01 -16.05 2.53
C GLU A 191 5.73 -14.91 3.24
N THR A 192 6.32 -13.98 2.49
CA THR A 192 7.06 -12.83 3.04
C THR A 192 6.17 -11.96 3.95
N LEU A 193 4.92 -11.71 3.55
CA LEU A 193 3.96 -10.96 4.38
C LEU A 193 3.54 -11.74 5.64
N ALA A 194 3.42 -13.06 5.55
CA ALA A 194 3.09 -13.90 6.69
C ALA A 194 4.24 -13.99 7.68
N ASP A 195 5.47 -14.10 7.19
CA ASP A 195 6.68 -14.19 8.01
C ASP A 195 6.91 -12.89 8.78
N ASP A 196 6.78 -11.73 8.13
CA ASP A 196 6.85 -10.42 8.81
C ASP A 196 5.75 -10.27 9.87
N MET A 197 4.54 -10.75 9.57
CA MET A 197 3.44 -10.77 10.53
C MET A 197 3.76 -11.69 11.74
N ASP A 198 4.35 -12.85 11.52
CA ASP A 198 4.78 -13.78 12.57
C ASP A 198 5.91 -13.19 13.42
N ASP A 199 6.87 -12.47 12.82
CA ASP A 199 7.94 -11.77 13.54
C ASP A 199 7.37 -10.69 14.46
N VAL A 200 6.46 -9.87 13.94
CA VAL A 200 5.73 -8.88 14.73
C VAL A 200 4.99 -9.55 15.88
N ILE A 201 4.24 -10.63 15.63
CA ILE A 201 3.50 -11.34 16.67
C ILE A 201 4.45 -11.90 17.74
N SER A 202 5.58 -12.48 17.32
CA SER A 202 6.57 -13.07 18.21
C SER A 202 7.20 -12.03 19.13
N GLN A 203 7.54 -10.85 18.58
CA GLN A 203 8.05 -9.73 19.37
C GLN A 203 7.03 -9.27 20.42
N GLN A 204 5.77 -9.10 20.02
CA GLN A 204 4.72 -8.64 20.93
C GLN A 204 4.38 -9.70 21.99
N ASN A 205 4.50 -10.98 21.66
CA ASN A 205 4.34 -12.05 22.62
C ASN A 205 5.41 -11.95 23.73
N ILE A 206 6.66 -11.67 23.37
CA ILE A 206 7.75 -11.45 24.32
C ILE A 206 7.46 -10.23 25.20
N TYR A 207 6.99 -9.12 24.62
CA TYR A 207 6.65 -7.92 25.40
C TYR A 207 5.57 -8.18 26.44
N ILE A 208 4.52 -8.91 26.07
CA ILE A 208 3.46 -9.30 27.01
C ILE A 208 4.04 -10.19 28.13
N ASP A 209 4.93 -11.12 27.82
CA ASP A 209 5.59 -11.96 28.84
C ASP A 209 6.45 -11.14 29.80
N VAL A 210 7.21 -10.15 29.30
CA VAL A 210 8.04 -9.25 30.12
C VAL A 210 7.15 -8.43 31.07
N ILE A 211 6.09 -7.81 30.53
CA ILE A 211 5.18 -6.98 31.32
C ILE A 211 4.44 -7.83 32.36
N ALA A 212 3.94 -9.00 31.97
CA ALA A 212 3.23 -9.92 32.88
C ALA A 212 4.14 -10.48 33.99
N GLY A 213 5.43 -10.69 33.68
CA GLY A 213 6.42 -11.14 34.66
C GLY A 213 6.70 -10.14 35.78
N GLY A 214 6.50 -8.85 35.51
CA GLY A 214 6.81 -7.75 36.41
C GLY A 214 8.33 -7.58 36.64
N VAL A 215 8.76 -6.39 37.05
CA VAL A 215 10.19 -6.12 37.32
C VAL A 215 10.60 -6.64 38.70
N TYR A 216 9.68 -6.59 39.67
CA TYR A 216 9.94 -6.99 41.05
C TYR A 216 9.03 -8.14 41.50
N GLU A 217 9.50 -8.89 42.50
CA GLU A 217 8.72 -9.94 43.15
C GLU A 217 7.42 -9.36 43.74
N GLY A 218 6.28 -9.96 43.40
CA GLY A 218 4.95 -9.48 43.80
C GLY A 218 4.25 -8.58 42.78
N GLN A 219 4.90 -8.22 41.66
CA GLN A 219 4.29 -7.45 40.56
C GLN A 219 3.79 -8.31 39.39
N GLN A 220 3.82 -9.63 39.54
CA GLN A 220 3.33 -10.54 38.50
C GLN A 220 1.84 -10.33 38.26
N THR A 221 1.44 -10.32 36.99
CA THR A 221 0.04 -10.26 36.58
C THR A 221 -0.26 -11.32 35.52
N THR A 222 -1.52 -11.49 35.16
CA THR A 222 -1.89 -12.34 34.03
C THR A 222 -1.55 -11.62 32.72
N ARG A 223 -1.40 -12.38 31.62
CA ARG A 223 -1.19 -11.79 30.29
C ARG A 223 -2.34 -10.86 29.88
N ASP A 224 -3.58 -11.23 30.22
CA ASP A 224 -4.76 -10.38 30.01
C ASP A 224 -4.65 -9.08 30.83
N GLY A 225 -4.21 -9.19 32.09
CA GLY A 225 -3.94 -8.04 32.96
C GLY A 225 -2.89 -7.13 32.35
N ALA A 226 -1.74 -7.67 31.91
CA ALA A 226 -0.68 -6.91 31.26
C ALA A 226 -1.19 -6.12 30.03
N VAL A 227 -2.04 -6.72 29.20
CA VAL A 227 -2.65 -6.05 28.03
C VAL A 227 -3.59 -4.91 28.44
N LEU A 228 -4.43 -5.12 29.45
CA LEU A 228 -5.35 -4.10 29.96
C LEU A 228 -4.61 -2.96 30.65
N ASP A 229 -3.64 -3.28 31.50
CA ASP A 229 -2.83 -2.31 32.24
C ASP A 229 -2.02 -1.43 31.28
N THR A 230 -1.42 -2.01 30.25
CA THR A 230 -0.69 -1.27 29.20
C THR A 230 -1.59 -0.25 28.49
N GLN A 231 -2.82 -0.66 28.13
CA GLN A 231 -3.78 0.26 27.51
C GLN A 231 -4.28 1.32 28.52
N GLY A 232 -4.50 0.93 29.78
CA GLY A 232 -4.88 1.82 30.87
C GLY A 232 -3.85 2.93 31.11
N TRP A 233 -2.56 2.56 31.19
CA TRP A 233 -1.45 3.51 31.32
C TRP A 233 -1.42 4.52 30.17
N ARG A 234 -1.50 4.04 28.92
CA ARG A 234 -1.52 4.92 27.75
C ARG A 234 -2.70 5.88 27.79
N LEU A 235 -3.90 5.40 28.16
CA LEU A 235 -5.10 6.23 28.24
C LEU A 235 -5.01 7.27 29.35
N ALA A 236 -4.48 6.91 30.53
CA ALA A 236 -4.38 7.80 31.68
C ALA A 236 -3.53 9.05 31.37
N PHE A 237 -2.53 8.93 30.49
CA PHE A 237 -1.72 10.05 30.01
C PHE A 237 -2.27 10.75 28.75
N SER A 238 -3.32 10.21 28.12
CA SER A 238 -3.95 10.79 26.93
C SER A 238 -5.09 11.75 27.28
N GLU A 239 -5.38 12.70 26.39
CA GLU A 239 -6.55 13.57 26.54
C GLU A 239 -7.87 12.80 26.45
N VAL A 240 -7.93 11.74 25.64
CA VAL A 240 -9.11 10.88 25.50
C VAL A 240 -9.45 10.18 26.82
N GLY A 241 -8.46 9.57 27.47
CA GLY A 241 -8.68 8.89 28.75
C GLY A 241 -9.04 9.85 29.88
N LYS A 242 -8.41 11.04 29.93
CA LYS A 242 -8.75 12.07 30.93
C LYS A 242 -10.17 12.58 30.76
N LEU A 243 -10.60 12.87 29.53
CA LEU A 243 -11.97 13.30 29.24
C LEU A 243 -12.97 12.20 29.60
N TYR A 244 -12.70 10.95 29.22
CA TYR A 244 -13.55 9.82 29.58
C TYR A 244 -13.71 9.69 31.10
N ALA A 245 -12.62 9.76 31.86
CA ALA A 245 -12.64 9.70 33.31
C ALA A 245 -13.41 10.86 33.94
N PHE A 246 -13.24 12.07 33.41
CA PHE A 246 -13.99 13.25 33.85
C PHE A 246 -15.49 13.09 33.61
N ASP A 247 -15.90 12.67 32.41
CA ASP A 247 -17.30 12.50 32.02
C ASP A 247 -18.02 11.41 32.83
N HIS A 248 -17.27 10.44 33.34
CA HIS A 248 -17.78 9.36 34.20
C HIS A 248 -17.57 9.63 35.70
N GLY A 249 -17.13 10.84 36.07
CA GLY A 249 -17.07 11.30 37.45
C GLY A 249 -15.97 10.66 38.30
N PHE A 250 -14.90 10.16 37.67
CA PHE A 250 -13.76 9.59 38.39
C PHE A 250 -13.07 10.66 39.27
N ARG A 251 -12.70 10.29 40.52
CA ARG A 251 -12.09 11.20 41.51
C ARG A 251 -10.93 10.59 42.30
N GLY A 252 -10.25 9.62 41.71
CA GLY A 252 -9.09 8.96 42.33
C GLY A 252 -7.75 9.59 41.95
N ASN A 253 -6.67 8.97 42.43
CA ASN A 253 -5.30 9.29 42.04
C ASN A 253 -4.90 8.63 40.71
N MET A 254 -3.65 8.81 40.27
CA MET A 254 -3.19 8.30 38.97
C MET A 254 -3.16 6.77 38.87
N LEU A 255 -2.76 6.06 39.93
CA LEU A 255 -2.72 4.59 39.91
C LEU A 255 -4.15 4.03 39.86
N GLU A 256 -5.03 4.59 40.69
CA GLU A 256 -6.47 4.27 40.66
C GLU A 256 -7.10 4.60 39.30
N LEU A 257 -6.64 5.65 38.62
CA LEU A 257 -7.12 6.02 37.29
C LEU A 257 -6.72 4.97 36.25
N VAL A 258 -5.50 4.44 36.33
CA VAL A 258 -5.04 3.39 35.41
C VAL A 258 -5.86 2.12 35.60
N GLU A 259 -6.02 1.67 36.84
CA GLU A 259 -6.84 0.50 37.17
C GLU A 259 -8.29 0.67 36.73
N TRP A 260 -8.87 1.85 36.99
CA TRP A 260 -10.23 2.18 36.58
C TRP A 260 -10.36 2.23 35.05
N LEU A 261 -9.41 2.85 34.34
CA LEU A 261 -9.42 2.86 32.88
C LEU A 261 -9.22 1.46 32.30
N ALA A 262 -8.36 0.62 32.88
CA ALA A 262 -8.17 -0.77 32.48
C ALA A 262 -9.48 -1.59 32.58
N SER A 263 -10.29 -1.31 33.60
CA SER A 263 -11.58 -1.97 33.89
C SER A 263 -12.74 -1.41 33.06
N ASP A 264 -12.96 -0.10 33.11
CA ASP A 264 -14.21 0.56 32.71
C ASP A 264 -14.19 1.10 31.29
N TYR A 265 -13.00 1.41 30.73
CA TYR A 265 -12.90 1.91 29.36
C TYR A 265 -13.23 0.80 28.34
N PRO A 266 -13.93 1.11 27.23
CA PRO A 266 -14.25 0.13 26.19
C PRO A 266 -13.04 -0.23 25.33
N HIS A 267 -12.09 -0.96 25.91
CA HIS A 267 -10.87 -1.41 25.23
C HIS A 267 -11.17 -2.27 24.02
N LYS A 268 -10.38 -2.06 22.96
CA LYS A 268 -10.41 -2.89 21.76
C LYS A 268 -9.93 -4.31 22.06
N PHE A 269 -8.88 -4.44 22.88
CA PHE A 269 -8.31 -5.71 23.30
C PHE A 269 -8.57 -5.88 24.80
N ARG A 270 -9.36 -6.88 25.17
CA ARG A 270 -9.71 -7.17 26.57
C ARG A 270 -8.99 -8.40 27.14
N ALA A 271 -8.20 -9.06 26.30
CA ALA A 271 -7.48 -10.28 26.61
C ALA A 271 -6.25 -10.36 25.70
N ASP A 272 -5.37 -11.32 25.99
CA ASP A 272 -4.20 -11.66 25.20
C ASP A 272 -4.59 -11.88 23.72
N PRO A 273 -4.13 -11.01 22.80
CA PRO A 273 -4.51 -11.09 21.41
C PRO A 273 -3.65 -12.10 20.62
N ILE A 274 -2.56 -12.61 21.18
CA ILE A 274 -1.56 -13.42 20.46
C ILE A 274 -2.19 -14.65 19.77
N PRO A 275 -3.06 -15.46 20.41
CA PRO A 275 -3.67 -16.60 19.72
C PRO A 275 -4.52 -16.22 18.51
N SER A 276 -5.25 -15.10 18.61
CA SER A 276 -6.06 -14.57 17.51
C SER A 276 -5.19 -14.04 16.37
N TRP A 277 -4.07 -13.37 16.70
CA TRP A 277 -3.12 -12.88 15.73
C TRP A 277 -2.40 -14.01 14.99
N GLN A 278 -1.97 -15.05 15.70
CA GLN A 278 -1.39 -16.26 15.09
C GLN A 278 -2.39 -16.94 14.13
N ALA A 279 -3.67 -17.02 14.50
CA ALA A 279 -4.71 -17.53 13.61
C ALA A 279 -4.93 -16.63 12.38
N GLN A 280 -4.71 -15.32 12.48
CA GLN A 280 -4.73 -14.41 11.32
C GLN A 280 -3.52 -14.64 10.41
N ALA A 281 -2.31 -14.79 10.95
CA ALA A 281 -1.09 -15.04 10.18
C ALA A 281 -1.18 -16.39 9.44
N ALA A 282 -1.65 -17.44 10.11
CA ALA A 282 -1.90 -18.74 9.49
C ALA A 282 -2.91 -18.66 8.33
N ARG A 283 -3.99 -17.88 8.48
CA ARG A 283 -4.96 -17.64 7.39
C ARG A 283 -4.36 -16.83 6.25
N LEU A 284 -3.48 -15.87 6.54
CA LEU A 284 -2.77 -15.11 5.53
C LEU A 284 -1.85 -16.03 4.71
N ARG A 285 -1.05 -16.87 5.39
CA ARG A 285 -0.15 -17.85 4.75
C ARG A 285 -0.90 -18.87 3.89
N ALA A 286 -2.11 -19.27 4.30
CA ALA A 286 -2.96 -20.19 3.52
C ALA A 286 -3.66 -19.51 2.32
N ASN A 287 -3.52 -18.19 2.16
CA ASN A 287 -4.12 -17.47 1.04
C ASN A 287 -3.42 -17.83 -0.28
N LYS A 288 -4.16 -17.74 -1.38
CA LYS A 288 -3.64 -17.96 -2.75
C LYS A 288 -3.67 -16.70 -3.60
N ASN A 289 -4.27 -15.62 -3.10
CA ASN A 289 -4.40 -14.35 -3.80
C ASN A 289 -3.53 -13.29 -3.11
N PRO A 290 -2.44 -12.82 -3.75
CA PRO A 290 -1.51 -11.86 -3.14
C PRO A 290 -2.16 -10.50 -2.88
N HIS A 291 -3.18 -10.09 -3.64
CA HIS A 291 -3.93 -8.85 -3.39
C HIS A 291 -4.70 -8.91 -2.07
N ILE A 292 -5.35 -10.05 -1.81
CA ILE A 292 -6.10 -10.25 -0.56
C ILE A 292 -5.13 -10.39 0.61
N ALA A 293 -4.02 -11.09 0.42
CA ALA A 293 -2.97 -11.19 1.44
C ALA A 293 -2.42 -9.81 1.82
N LEU A 294 -2.07 -8.97 0.85
CA LEU A 294 -1.64 -7.58 1.09
C LEU A 294 -2.69 -6.76 1.86
N SER A 295 -3.96 -6.85 1.47
CA SER A 295 -5.04 -6.15 2.18
C SER A 295 -5.18 -6.62 3.62
N ASN A 296 -5.10 -7.94 3.86
CA ASN A 296 -5.20 -8.53 5.19
C ASN A 296 -4.00 -8.12 6.05
N TYR A 297 -2.79 -8.17 5.50
CA TYR A 297 -1.57 -7.69 6.16
C TYR A 297 -1.70 -6.23 6.58
N GLN A 298 -2.06 -5.33 5.65
CA GLN A 298 -2.22 -3.91 5.95
C GLN A 298 -3.29 -3.67 7.02
N SER A 299 -4.39 -4.41 6.97
CA SER A 299 -5.46 -4.33 7.97
C SER A 299 -4.99 -4.79 9.35
N PHE A 300 -4.20 -5.87 9.42
CA PHE A 300 -3.57 -6.33 10.65
C PHE A 300 -2.63 -5.27 11.22
N MET A 301 -1.70 -4.76 10.39
CA MET A 301 -0.70 -3.79 10.82
C MET A 301 -1.33 -2.50 11.35
N ALA A 302 -2.36 -1.99 10.67
CA ALA A 302 -3.10 -0.81 11.09
C ALA A 302 -3.95 -1.06 12.34
N SER A 303 -4.67 -2.19 12.40
CA SER A 303 -5.59 -2.46 13.50
C SER A 303 -4.90 -2.81 14.82
N THR A 304 -3.65 -3.27 14.77
CA THR A 304 -2.86 -3.63 15.96
C THR A 304 -1.85 -2.55 16.36
N ALA A 305 -1.62 -1.54 15.51
CA ALA A 305 -0.58 -0.53 15.71
C ALA A 305 -0.57 0.09 17.11
N ASP A 306 -1.73 0.52 17.60
CA ASP A 306 -1.83 1.20 18.90
C ASP A 306 -1.43 0.29 20.07
N LEU A 307 -1.88 -0.97 20.08
CA LEU A 307 -1.50 -1.89 21.15
C LEU A 307 -0.02 -2.25 21.06
N ARG A 308 0.50 -2.48 19.84
CA ARG A 308 1.91 -2.81 19.64
C ARG A 308 2.85 -1.71 20.11
N GLU A 309 2.52 -0.46 19.81
CA GLU A 309 3.28 0.70 20.29
C GLU A 309 3.22 0.82 21.82
N ALA A 310 2.06 0.57 22.42
CA ALA A 310 1.90 0.64 23.87
C ALA A 310 2.72 -0.45 24.60
N LEU A 311 2.73 -1.68 24.06
CA LEU A 311 3.52 -2.79 24.57
C LEU A 311 5.02 -2.53 24.42
N ASP A 312 5.47 -2.03 23.27
CA ASP A 312 6.87 -1.68 23.00
C ASP A 312 7.41 -0.60 23.95
N GLN A 313 6.56 0.33 24.39
CA GLN A 313 6.93 1.36 25.37
C GLN A 313 6.91 0.87 26.82
N SER A 314 6.24 -0.26 27.09
CA SER A 314 6.01 -0.78 28.44
C SER A 314 6.91 -1.96 28.82
N ALA A 315 7.43 -2.69 27.82
CA ALA A 315 8.38 -3.78 27.98
C ALA A 315 9.83 -3.28 28.09
#